data_AF-A0A5D2XXR4-F1
#
_entry.id   AF-A0A5D2XXR4-F1
#
_cell.length_a   1.000
_cell.length_b   1.000
_cell.length_c   1.000
_cell.angle_alpha   90.00
_cell.angle_beta   90.00
_cell.angle_gamma   90.00
#
_symmetry.space_group_name_H-M   'P 1'
#
loop_
_entity.id
_entity.type
_entity.pdbx_description
1 polymer ?
#
loop_
_entity_poly.entity_id
_entity_poly.type
_entity_poly.pdbx_seq_one_letter_code
_entity_poly.pdbx_strand_id
1 'polypeptide(L)'
;MMKESPFTDLPQNDVELTPDKVKDEKEGGPTFHCDLCDAEIVYTIAQAFLPGLSTACVDNTTGDVFQSPGSAAAEIRKEMVEYLMQRSETFVAESVVLDDGLEVQASDHPYDIIAYLIDEFATTKRNLFSRVSEWLLSDKREDKTDDFSQEIEINGFWSIDKREAIVQTLLKNVDLKNEFHCDMKFYSADELAQHVPTCKYRSMTCQNEGCYAKYSISQMENHDSVCPYKMIPCEQKC
;
A
#
# COMPACT_ATOMS: atom_id res chain seq x y z
N MET A 1 67.13 -44.99 -31.75
CA MET A 1 66.68 -46.03 -32.71
C MET A 1 65.36 -46.58 -32.20
N MET A 2 64.26 -46.16 -32.80
CA MET A 2 62.88 -46.53 -32.47
C MET A 2 62.40 -47.62 -33.44
N LYS A 3 61.60 -48.58 -32.98
CA LYS A 3 61.01 -49.64 -33.81
C LYS A 3 59.51 -49.41 -33.96
N GLU A 4 59.07 -49.34 -35.20
CA GLU A 4 57.68 -49.34 -35.67
C GLU A 4 57.08 -50.75 -35.66
N SER A 5 55.75 -50.84 -35.61
CA SER A 5 54.96 -51.89 -36.26
C SER A 5 53.50 -51.43 -36.50
N PRO A 6 52.80 -51.92 -37.54
CA PRO A 6 51.61 -51.27 -38.13
C PRO A 6 50.29 -52.08 -38.07
N PHE A 7 49.18 -51.36 -38.27
CA PHE A 7 47.87 -51.68 -38.91
C PHE A 7 47.24 -53.10 -38.82
N THR A 8 45.97 -53.21 -38.39
CA THR A 8 44.73 -53.29 -39.24
C THR A 8 43.49 -53.75 -38.43
N ASP A 9 42.37 -53.03 -38.62
CA ASP A 9 40.91 -53.29 -38.44
C ASP A 9 40.27 -53.93 -37.19
N LEU A 10 39.14 -53.32 -36.74
CA LEU A 10 37.90 -53.91 -36.17
C LEU A 10 36.78 -52.81 -36.09
N PRO A 11 35.48 -53.14 -36.01
CA PRO A 11 34.41 -52.48 -36.77
C PRO A 11 33.49 -51.52 -36.00
N GLN A 12 32.78 -50.69 -36.77
CA GLN A 12 31.62 -49.86 -36.39
C GLN A 12 30.51 -50.68 -35.72
N ASN A 13 30.01 -50.18 -34.59
CA ASN A 13 28.65 -50.41 -34.13
C ASN A 13 28.06 -49.07 -33.71
N ASP A 14 27.04 -48.64 -34.47
CA ASP A 14 26.25 -47.45 -34.26
C ASP A 14 25.49 -47.54 -32.93
N VAL A 15 25.85 -46.70 -31.97
CA VAL A 15 25.00 -46.40 -30.82
C VAL A 15 24.31 -45.08 -31.14
N GLU A 16 23.09 -45.20 -31.66
CA GLU A 16 22.13 -44.12 -31.80
C GLU A 16 21.82 -43.55 -30.41
N LEU A 17 22.54 -42.49 -30.04
CA LEU A 17 22.23 -41.69 -28.86
C LEU A 17 21.01 -40.84 -29.20
N THR A 18 19.82 -41.41 -28.97
CA THR A 18 18.60 -40.60 -28.88
C THR A 18 18.80 -39.57 -27.77
N PRO A 19 18.70 -38.26 -28.06
CA PRO A 19 18.76 -37.26 -27.00
C PRO A 19 17.51 -37.44 -26.15
N ASP A 20 17.71 -37.84 -24.89
CA ASP A 20 16.67 -37.73 -23.88
C ASP A 20 16.15 -36.30 -23.92
N LYS A 21 14.88 -36.16 -24.34
CA LYS A 21 14.15 -34.91 -24.19
C LYS A 21 14.04 -34.65 -22.69
N VAL A 22 14.99 -33.91 -22.15
CA VAL A 22 14.79 -33.17 -20.91
C VAL A 22 13.62 -32.24 -21.20
N LYS A 23 12.43 -32.66 -20.77
CA LYS A 23 11.29 -31.77 -20.63
C LYS A 23 11.71 -30.72 -19.61
N ASP A 24 12.16 -29.58 -20.10
CA ASP A 24 12.12 -28.33 -19.36
C ASP A 24 10.64 -27.95 -19.19
N GLU A 25 9.91 -28.72 -18.38
CA GLU A 25 8.72 -28.24 -17.71
C GLU A 25 9.23 -27.25 -16.66
N LYS A 26 9.50 -26.02 -17.11
CA LYS A 26 9.44 -24.86 -16.21
C LYS A 26 8.00 -24.83 -15.70
N GLU A 27 7.72 -25.57 -14.62
CA GLU A 27 6.54 -25.32 -13.82
C GLU A 27 6.57 -23.83 -13.47
N GLY A 28 5.70 -23.07 -14.12
CA GLY A 28 5.56 -21.66 -13.86
C GLY A 28 5.27 -21.49 -12.38
N GLY A 29 6.01 -20.61 -11.71
CA GLY A 29 5.72 -20.27 -10.32
C GLY A 29 4.27 -19.77 -10.17
N PRO A 30 3.74 -19.71 -8.94
CA PRO A 30 2.40 -19.22 -8.67
C PRO A 30 2.13 -17.88 -9.37
N THR A 31 1.09 -17.80 -10.22
CA THR A 31 0.75 -16.59 -10.99
C THR A 31 -0.37 -15.78 -10.36
N PHE A 32 -1.16 -16.38 -9.47
CA PHE A 32 -2.28 -15.73 -8.80
C PHE A 32 -1.88 -15.34 -7.37
N HIS A 33 -2.37 -14.19 -6.90
CA HIS A 33 -2.08 -13.65 -5.57
C HIS A 33 -3.38 -13.19 -4.91
N CYS A 34 -3.43 -13.27 -3.58
CA CYS A 34 -4.54 -12.69 -2.83
C CYS A 34 -4.29 -11.19 -2.64
N ASP A 35 -5.26 -10.37 -3.04
CA ASP A 35 -5.14 -8.91 -2.94
C ASP A 35 -5.71 -8.31 -1.65
N LEU A 36 -6.20 -9.16 -0.74
CA LEU A 36 -6.88 -8.70 0.47
C LEU A 36 -5.89 -8.11 1.47
N CYS A 37 -6.26 -6.94 1.98
CA CYS A 37 -5.54 -6.18 2.99
C CYS A 37 -6.44 -5.98 4.21
N ASP A 38 -5.84 -5.63 5.35
CA ASP A 38 -6.57 -5.22 6.54
C ASP A 38 -7.42 -3.98 6.25
N ALA A 39 -8.74 -4.14 6.35
CA ALA A 39 -9.70 -3.11 5.96
C ALA A 39 -9.64 -1.88 6.86
N GLU A 40 -9.30 -2.03 8.14
CA GLU A 40 -9.22 -0.91 9.08
C GLU A 40 -7.97 -0.07 8.80
N ILE A 41 -6.84 -0.72 8.55
CA ILE A 41 -5.61 -0.03 8.13
C ILE A 41 -5.80 0.67 6.80
N VAL A 42 -6.41 0.00 5.81
CA VAL A 42 -6.70 0.60 4.50
C VAL A 42 -7.57 1.85 4.66
N TYR A 43 -8.66 1.77 5.42
CA TYR A 43 -9.54 2.90 5.67
C TYR A 43 -8.82 4.04 6.41
N THR A 44 -8.05 3.72 7.45
CA THR A 44 -7.34 4.70 8.28
C THR A 44 -6.31 5.48 7.46
N ILE A 45 -5.51 4.79 6.63
CA ILE A 45 -4.56 5.43 5.73
C ILE A 45 -5.30 6.24 4.66
N ALA A 46 -6.38 5.70 4.09
CA ALA A 46 -7.17 6.42 3.09
C ALA A 46 -7.72 7.76 3.62
N GLN A 47 -8.05 7.84 4.91
CA GLN A 47 -8.47 9.09 5.55
C GLN A 47 -7.35 10.14 5.61
N ALA A 48 -6.08 9.75 5.72
CA ALA A 48 -4.95 10.68 5.75
C ALA A 48 -4.68 11.40 4.41
N PHE A 49 -5.22 10.90 3.30
CA PHE A 49 -5.01 11.49 1.97
C PHE A 49 -5.63 12.88 1.80
N LEU A 50 -6.80 13.15 2.39
CA LEU A 50 -7.47 14.45 2.19
C LEU A 50 -6.76 15.58 2.94
N PRO A 51 -6.37 15.44 4.21
CA PRO A 51 -5.55 16.44 4.89
C PRO A 51 -4.22 16.69 4.15
N GLY A 52 -3.55 15.63 3.69
CA GLY A 52 -2.30 15.76 2.93
C GLY A 52 -2.49 16.49 1.60
N LEU A 53 -3.52 16.12 0.83
CA LEU A 53 -3.83 16.77 -0.45
C LEU A 53 -4.20 18.24 -0.25
N SER A 54 -5.04 18.53 0.74
CA SER A 54 -5.44 19.90 1.06
C SER A 54 -4.24 20.75 1.45
N THR A 55 -3.38 20.21 2.31
CA THR A 55 -2.14 20.86 2.71
C THR A 55 -1.29 21.22 1.50
N ALA A 56 -1.08 20.26 0.60
CA ALA A 56 -0.33 20.45 -0.64
C ALA A 56 -0.98 21.52 -1.55
N CYS A 57 -2.32 21.52 -1.67
CA CYS A 57 -3.05 22.50 -2.48
C CYS A 57 -2.98 23.92 -1.91
N VAL A 58 -3.18 24.07 -0.60
CA VAL A 58 -3.09 25.35 0.10
C VAL A 58 -1.67 25.89 0.02
N ASP A 59 -0.66 25.05 0.28
CA ASP A 59 0.75 25.44 0.23
C ASP A 59 1.19 25.84 -1.17
N ASN A 60 0.73 25.12 -2.21
CA ASN A 60 1.05 25.42 -3.60
C ASN A 60 0.46 26.76 -4.07
N THR A 61 -0.75 27.08 -3.63
CA THR A 61 -1.52 28.25 -4.10
C THR A 61 -1.35 29.48 -3.21
N THR A 62 -0.64 29.36 -2.08
CA THR A 62 -0.42 30.48 -1.16
C THR A 62 0.32 31.63 -1.85
N GLY A 63 -0.30 32.81 -1.89
CA GLY A 63 0.28 34.00 -2.52
C GLY A 63 0.04 34.12 -4.02
N ASP A 64 -0.62 33.13 -4.65
CA ASP A 64 -1.09 33.23 -6.03
C ASP A 64 -2.52 33.82 -6.04
N VAL A 65 -2.72 34.91 -6.79
CA VAL A 65 -4.02 35.61 -6.89
C VAL A 65 -4.92 34.98 -7.96
N PHE A 66 -4.35 34.17 -8.86
CA PHE A 66 -5.05 33.55 -9.98
C PHE A 66 -5.40 32.08 -9.74
N GLN A 67 -4.80 31.45 -8.73
CA GLN A 67 -5.04 30.04 -8.40
C GLN A 67 -5.68 29.89 -7.02
N SER A 68 -6.68 29.01 -6.95
CA SER A 68 -7.28 28.53 -5.71
C SER A 68 -6.89 27.07 -5.44
N PRO A 69 -6.94 26.59 -4.19
CA PRO A 69 -6.71 25.18 -3.87
C PRO A 69 -7.54 24.23 -4.74
N GLY A 70 -8.82 24.53 -4.94
CA GLY A 70 -9.71 23.75 -5.81
C GLY A 70 -9.26 23.69 -7.28
N SER A 71 -8.68 24.77 -7.80
CA SER A 71 -8.17 24.79 -9.18
C SER A 71 -6.91 23.93 -9.39
N ALA A 72 -6.09 23.76 -8.35
CA ALA A 72 -4.86 22.96 -8.39
C ALA A 72 -5.07 21.49 -7.98
N ALA A 73 -6.17 21.18 -7.30
CA ALA A 73 -6.42 19.88 -6.66
C ALA A 73 -6.31 18.67 -7.60
N ALA A 74 -6.77 18.79 -8.85
CA ALA A 74 -6.73 17.68 -9.79
C ALA A 74 -5.29 17.27 -10.16
N GLU A 75 -4.43 18.26 -10.39
CA GLU A 75 -3.03 18.00 -10.75
C GLU A 75 -2.22 17.57 -9.53
N ILE A 76 -2.38 18.26 -8.40
CA ILE A 76 -1.66 17.91 -7.16
C ILE A 76 -2.05 16.50 -6.68
N ARG A 77 -3.32 16.10 -6.81
CA ARG A 77 -3.73 14.72 -6.54
C ARG A 77 -2.99 13.71 -7.40
N LYS A 78 -2.87 13.98 -8.71
CA LYS A 78 -2.18 13.09 -9.63
C LYS A 78 -0.70 12.96 -9.26
N GLU A 79 -0.04 14.10 -9.04
CA GLU A 79 1.37 14.14 -8.61
C GLU A 79 1.58 13.42 -7.26
N MET A 80 0.64 13.56 -6.32
CA MET A 80 0.67 12.86 -5.03
C MET A 80 0.63 11.35 -5.24
N VAL A 81 -0.30 10.84 -6.04
CA VAL A 81 -0.42 9.40 -6.30
C VAL A 81 0.84 8.87 -6.97
N GLU A 82 1.36 9.56 -7.97
CA GLU A 82 2.61 9.18 -8.65
C GLU A 82 3.80 9.17 -7.68
N TYR A 83 3.91 10.18 -6.83
CA TYR A 83 4.94 10.27 -5.80
C TYR A 83 4.87 9.10 -4.81
N LEU A 84 3.69 8.86 -4.24
CA LEU A 84 3.47 7.80 -3.24
C LEU A 84 3.74 6.42 -3.83
N MET A 85 3.29 6.15 -5.06
CA MET A 85 3.58 4.89 -5.74
C MET A 85 5.08 4.68 -5.89
N GLN A 86 5.79 5.67 -6.45
CA GLN A 86 7.24 5.57 -6.64
C GLN A 86 8.00 5.39 -5.32
N ARG A 87 7.64 6.16 -4.28
CA ARG A 87 8.35 6.11 -2.99
C ARG A 87 8.07 4.84 -2.21
N SER A 88 6.85 4.34 -2.25
CA SER A 88 6.52 3.08 -1.59
C SER A 88 7.28 1.90 -2.21
N GLU A 89 7.48 1.88 -3.54
CA GLU A 89 8.25 0.84 -4.23
C GLU A 89 9.74 0.84 -3.86
N THR A 90 10.34 2.04 -3.65
CA THR A 90 11.76 2.15 -3.26
C THR A 90 12.01 2.05 -1.76
N PHE A 91 10.96 2.10 -0.93
CA PHE A 91 11.05 2.05 0.53
C PHE A 91 11.87 0.86 1.04
N VAL A 92 11.69 -0.34 0.46
CA VAL A 92 12.44 -1.55 0.83
C VAL A 92 13.93 -1.43 0.54
N ALA A 93 14.28 -0.81 -0.60
CA ALA A 93 15.69 -0.65 -0.99
C ALA A 93 16.39 0.38 -0.10
N GLU A 94 15.67 1.44 0.31
CA GLU A 94 16.21 2.50 1.15
C GLU A 94 16.35 2.06 2.62
N SER A 95 15.42 1.28 3.16
CA SER A 95 15.49 0.76 4.54
C SER A 95 16.65 -0.23 4.76
N VAL A 96 17.03 -1.00 3.73
CA VAL A 96 18.19 -1.92 3.80
C VAL A 96 19.53 -1.19 3.68
N VAL A 97 19.56 -0.02 3.02
CA VAL A 97 20.79 0.77 2.82
C VAL A 97 21.10 1.69 4.00
N LEU A 98 20.08 2.11 4.76
CA LEU A 98 20.23 3.06 5.88
C LEU A 98 20.65 2.42 7.22
N ASP A 99 20.90 1.10 7.27
CA ASP A 99 21.44 0.40 8.44
C ASP A 99 22.87 0.83 8.82
N ASP A 100 23.50 1.75 8.08
CA ASP A 100 24.86 2.25 8.37
C ASP A 100 24.97 3.77 8.65
N GLY A 101 23.92 4.45 9.14
CA GLY A 101 24.18 5.72 9.86
C GLY A 101 23.18 6.87 9.86
N LEU A 102 21.87 6.64 9.82
CA LEU A 102 20.92 7.66 10.29
C LEU A 102 19.74 6.99 11.02
N GLU A 103 19.88 6.82 12.34
CA GLU A 103 18.79 6.42 13.23
C GLU A 103 17.72 7.54 13.28
N VAL A 104 16.90 7.65 12.25
CA VAL A 104 15.51 8.05 12.45
C VAL A 104 14.81 6.73 12.75
N GLN A 105 14.21 6.62 13.94
CA GLN A 105 13.28 5.53 14.26
C GLN A 105 12.08 5.64 13.29
N ALA A 106 12.26 5.20 12.06
CA ALA A 106 11.16 5.00 11.13
C ALA A 106 10.29 3.92 11.77
N SER A 107 9.07 4.27 12.12
CA SER A 107 8.10 3.28 12.59
C SER A 107 7.95 2.21 11.50
N ASP A 108 8.00 0.94 11.91
CA ASP A 108 7.74 -0.19 11.00
C ASP A 108 6.26 -0.28 10.59
N HIS A 109 5.38 0.51 11.20
CA HIS A 109 3.95 0.41 10.98
C HIS A 109 3.55 1.08 9.65
N PRO A 110 2.84 0.39 8.74
CA PRO A 110 2.50 0.93 7.41
C PRO A 110 1.78 2.27 7.40
N TYR A 111 0.93 2.53 8.41
CA TYR A 111 0.27 3.82 8.55
C TYR A 111 1.28 4.95 8.72
N ASP A 112 2.26 4.80 9.61
CA ASP A 112 3.23 5.85 9.90
C ASP A 112 4.13 6.11 8.69
N ILE A 113 4.52 5.05 7.99
CA ILE A 113 5.31 5.14 6.76
C ILE A 113 4.55 5.92 5.69
N ILE A 114 3.30 5.55 5.40
CA ILE A 114 2.53 6.21 4.33
C ILE A 114 2.13 7.63 4.73
N ALA A 115 1.80 7.87 6.00
CA ALA A 115 1.53 9.22 6.52
C ALA A 115 2.76 10.11 6.37
N TYR A 116 3.96 9.62 6.73
CA TYR A 116 5.21 10.32 6.50
C TYR A 116 5.41 10.67 5.02
N LEU A 117 5.17 9.73 4.10
CA LEU A 117 5.30 10.00 2.66
C LEU A 117 4.30 11.04 2.15
N ILE A 118 3.08 11.06 2.69
CA ILE A 118 2.06 12.07 2.39
C ILE A 118 2.52 13.46 2.86
N ASP A 119 3.01 13.54 4.09
CA ASP A 119 3.51 14.79 4.67
C ASP A 119 4.75 15.30 3.92
N GLU A 120 5.69 14.40 3.63
CA GLU A 120 6.88 14.68 2.83
C GLU A 120 6.48 15.24 1.46
N PHE A 121 5.55 14.60 0.74
CA PHE A 121 5.00 15.13 -0.50
C PHE A 121 4.43 16.54 -0.33
N ALA A 122 3.61 16.77 0.70
CA ALA A 122 3.03 18.08 0.96
C ALA A 122 4.11 19.15 1.17
N THR A 123 5.22 18.81 1.84
CA THR A 123 6.35 19.74 2.00
C THR A 123 6.98 20.14 0.67
N THR A 124 6.99 19.26 -0.34
CA THR A 124 7.51 19.57 -1.68
C THR A 124 6.69 20.62 -2.43
N LYS A 125 5.44 20.84 -2.01
CA LYS A 125 4.51 21.80 -2.63
C LYS A 125 4.55 23.19 -1.99
N ARG A 126 5.40 23.38 -0.99
CA ARG A 126 5.57 24.68 -0.34
C ARG A 126 6.30 25.67 -1.25
N ASN A 127 5.69 26.82 -1.49
CA ASN A 127 6.31 27.93 -2.19
C ASN A 127 7.01 28.91 -1.23
N LEU A 128 7.75 29.90 -1.77
CA LEU A 128 8.51 30.85 -0.95
C LEU A 128 7.62 31.67 0.00
N PHE A 129 6.36 31.94 -0.38
CA PHE A 129 5.41 32.68 0.46
C PHE A 129 4.85 31.81 1.58
N SER A 130 4.59 30.52 1.33
CA SER A 130 4.13 29.59 2.37
C SER A 130 5.17 29.40 3.48
N ARG A 131 6.47 29.44 3.13
CA ARG A 131 7.59 29.37 4.11
C ARG A 131 7.70 30.59 5.02
N VAL A 132 7.31 31.77 4.56
CA VAL A 132 7.37 33.02 5.35
C VAL A 132 6.07 33.21 6.15
N SER A 133 4.94 32.72 5.64
CA SER A 133 3.65 32.77 6.33
C SER A 133 3.49 31.78 7.49
N GLU A 134 4.31 30.72 7.54
CA GLU A 134 4.27 29.70 8.60
C GLU A 134 4.53 30.28 10.00
N TRP A 135 5.38 31.31 10.12
CA TRP A 135 5.66 31.94 11.42
C TRP A 135 4.61 32.99 11.82
N LEU A 136 3.86 33.57 10.87
CA LEU A 136 2.99 34.72 11.15
C LEU A 136 1.48 34.41 11.07
N LEU A 137 1.07 33.33 10.41
CA LEU A 137 -0.35 33.01 10.13
C LEU A 137 -0.64 31.50 10.15
N SER A 138 0.04 30.71 11.01
CA SER A 138 -0.14 29.25 11.09
C SER A 138 -1.61 28.85 11.24
N ASP A 139 -2.33 29.50 12.15
CA ASP A 139 -3.72 29.16 12.49
C ASP A 139 -4.62 29.37 11.26
N LYS A 140 -4.41 30.46 10.52
CA LYS A 140 -5.17 30.76 9.30
C LYS A 140 -4.85 29.77 8.17
N ARG A 141 -3.66 29.17 8.15
CA ARG A 141 -3.29 28.14 7.18
C ARG A 141 -3.98 26.82 7.55
N GLU A 142 -3.93 26.43 8.82
CA GLU A 142 -4.60 25.22 9.33
C GLU A 142 -6.10 25.28 9.08
N ASP A 143 -6.77 26.39 9.45
CA ASP A 143 -8.19 26.61 9.19
C ASP A 143 -8.54 26.43 7.70
N LYS A 144 -7.71 26.97 6.79
CA LYS A 144 -7.91 26.83 5.35
C LYS A 144 -7.71 25.41 4.86
N THR A 145 -6.75 24.68 5.43
CA THR A 145 -6.52 23.28 5.10
C THR A 145 -7.73 22.45 5.52
N ASP A 146 -8.22 22.65 6.73
CA ASP A 146 -9.37 21.91 7.28
C ASP A 146 -10.66 22.23 6.51
N ASP A 147 -10.93 23.52 6.27
CA ASP A 147 -12.07 23.96 5.45
C ASP A 147 -12.04 23.31 4.06
N PHE A 148 -10.86 23.29 3.42
CA PHE A 148 -10.71 22.72 2.09
C PHE A 148 -10.77 21.19 2.10
N SER A 149 -10.21 20.51 3.12
CA SER A 149 -10.34 19.06 3.32
C SER A 149 -11.80 18.64 3.48
N GLN A 150 -12.58 19.42 4.24
CA GLN A 150 -14.00 19.18 4.39
C GLN A 150 -14.76 19.44 3.07
N GLU A 151 -14.40 20.50 2.33
CA GLU A 151 -15.00 20.80 1.02
C GLU A 151 -14.82 19.63 0.04
N ILE A 152 -13.60 19.10 -0.11
CA ILE A 152 -13.29 17.99 -1.03
C ILE A 152 -13.93 16.66 -0.60
N GLU A 153 -14.20 16.49 0.70
CA GLU A 153 -14.94 15.34 1.21
C GLU A 153 -16.43 15.44 0.87
N ILE A 154 -17.06 16.58 1.20
CA ILE A 154 -18.50 16.81 0.99
C ILE A 154 -18.86 16.78 -0.50
N ASN A 155 -18.03 17.37 -1.36
CA ASN A 155 -18.30 17.41 -2.80
C ASN A 155 -17.94 16.10 -3.53
N GLY A 156 -17.34 15.12 -2.84
CA GLY A 156 -16.97 13.82 -3.39
C GLY A 156 -15.85 13.88 -4.43
N PHE A 157 -15.02 14.92 -4.43
CA PHE A 157 -13.92 15.12 -5.37
C PHE A 157 -12.97 13.91 -5.42
N TRP A 158 -12.69 13.32 -4.25
CA TRP A 158 -11.91 12.10 -4.11
C TRP A 158 -12.57 11.11 -3.15
N SER A 159 -13.44 10.26 -3.71
CA SER A 159 -14.18 9.25 -2.94
C SER A 159 -13.25 8.32 -2.15
N ILE A 160 -13.75 7.84 -1.01
CA ILE A 160 -13.03 6.90 -0.15
C ILE A 160 -12.61 5.63 -0.92
N ASP A 161 -13.48 5.04 -1.72
CA ASP A 161 -13.18 3.84 -2.52
C ASP A 161 -11.96 4.02 -3.44
N LYS A 162 -11.79 5.21 -4.02
CA LYS A 162 -10.64 5.52 -4.88
C LYS A 162 -9.35 5.67 -4.08
N ARG A 163 -9.44 6.22 -2.87
CA ARG A 163 -8.32 6.34 -1.94
C ARG A 163 -7.91 4.96 -1.43
N GLU A 164 -8.87 4.13 -1.01
CA GLU A 164 -8.63 2.75 -0.56
C GLU A 164 -7.94 1.90 -1.64
N ALA A 165 -8.34 2.02 -2.91
CA ALA A 165 -7.68 1.29 -4.01
C ALA A 165 -6.19 1.64 -4.16
N ILE A 166 -5.82 2.90 -3.95
CA ILE A 166 -4.43 3.34 -3.97
C ILE A 166 -3.70 2.79 -2.74
N VAL A 167 -4.30 2.94 -1.57
CA VAL A 167 -3.75 2.46 -0.30
C VAL A 167 -3.48 0.96 -0.31
N GLN A 168 -4.36 0.14 -0.90
CA GLN A 168 -4.12 -1.30 -1.04
C GLN A 168 -2.81 -1.61 -1.78
N THR A 169 -2.43 -0.78 -2.76
CA THR A 169 -1.16 -0.94 -3.46
C THR A 169 0.01 -0.47 -2.59
N LEU A 170 -0.10 0.73 -2.00
CA LEU A 170 0.94 1.29 -1.13
C LEU A 170 1.24 0.37 0.07
N LEU A 171 0.20 -0.18 0.68
CA LEU A 171 0.29 -1.06 1.84
C LEU A 171 1.10 -2.32 1.53
N LYS A 172 0.87 -2.96 0.37
CA LYS A 172 1.65 -4.14 -0.07
C LYS A 172 3.12 -3.83 -0.29
N ASN A 173 3.46 -2.59 -0.63
CA ASN A 173 4.84 -2.17 -0.84
C ASN A 173 5.58 -1.92 0.49
N VAL A 174 4.88 -1.45 1.53
CA VAL A 174 5.51 -1.04 2.80
C VAL A 174 5.30 -2.02 3.96
N ASP A 175 4.33 -2.94 3.87
CA ASP A 175 4.09 -3.97 4.89
C ASP A 175 5.07 -5.15 4.75
N LEU A 176 6.31 -4.91 5.14
CA LEU A 176 7.43 -5.85 4.95
C LEU A 176 7.24 -7.20 5.68
N LYS A 177 6.44 -7.19 6.75
CA LYS A 177 6.20 -8.37 7.60
C LYS A 177 4.90 -9.09 7.22
N ASN A 178 4.18 -8.60 6.21
CA ASN A 178 2.87 -9.12 5.77
C ASN A 178 1.85 -9.20 6.92
N GLU A 179 1.92 -8.24 7.86
CA GLU A 179 1.06 -8.17 9.05
C GLU A 179 -0.33 -7.61 8.74
N PHE A 180 -0.44 -6.88 7.63
CA PHE A 180 -1.62 -6.12 7.22
C PHE A 180 -2.08 -6.44 5.79
N HIS A 181 -1.43 -7.35 5.07
CA HIS A 181 -1.92 -7.91 3.82
C HIS A 181 -1.66 -9.41 3.66
N CYS A 182 -2.41 -10.04 2.76
CA CYS A 182 -2.23 -11.45 2.42
C CYS A 182 -1.08 -11.62 1.42
N ASP A 183 -0.09 -12.46 1.75
CA ASP A 183 1.05 -12.77 0.89
C ASP A 183 0.90 -14.13 0.16
N MET A 184 -0.23 -14.80 0.34
CA MET A 184 -0.49 -16.12 -0.25
C MET A 184 -0.57 -16.04 -1.78
N LYS A 185 0.07 -17.00 -2.43
CA LYS A 185 0.12 -17.16 -3.89
C LYS A 185 -0.43 -18.53 -4.30
N PHE A 186 -1.03 -18.59 -5.47
CA PHE A 186 -1.77 -19.75 -5.98
C PHE A 186 -1.39 -20.04 -7.44
N TYR A 187 -1.52 -21.31 -7.84
CA TYR A 187 -1.24 -21.75 -9.21
C TYR A 187 -2.45 -21.63 -10.13
N SER A 188 -3.65 -21.48 -9.56
CA SER A 188 -4.89 -21.33 -10.32
C SER A 188 -5.83 -20.29 -9.72
N ALA A 189 -6.72 -19.78 -10.58
CA ALA A 189 -7.81 -18.91 -10.15
C ALA A 189 -8.79 -19.62 -9.20
N ASP A 190 -8.99 -20.93 -9.35
CA ASP A 190 -9.88 -21.73 -8.50
C ASP A 190 -9.35 -21.84 -7.08
N GLU A 191 -8.05 -22.06 -6.91
CA GLU A 191 -7.39 -22.06 -5.59
C GLU A 191 -7.53 -20.70 -4.89
N LEU A 192 -7.30 -19.60 -5.63
CA LEU A 192 -7.49 -18.25 -5.11
C LEU A 192 -8.96 -18.00 -4.70
N ALA A 193 -9.91 -18.44 -5.52
CA ALA A 193 -11.34 -18.30 -5.24
C ALA A 193 -11.78 -19.10 -4.00
N GLN A 194 -11.17 -20.26 -3.74
CA GLN A 194 -11.38 -21.03 -2.52
C GLN A 194 -10.75 -20.36 -1.29
N HIS A 195 -9.62 -19.67 -1.47
CA HIS A 195 -8.93 -18.97 -0.40
C HIS A 195 -9.68 -17.72 0.08
N VAL A 196 -10.15 -16.85 -0.83
CA VAL A 196 -10.73 -15.53 -0.51
C VAL A 196 -11.78 -15.57 0.61
N PRO A 197 -12.76 -16.50 0.63
CA PRO A 197 -13.75 -16.62 1.71
C PRO A 197 -13.18 -17.03 3.07
N THR A 198 -11.95 -17.56 3.12
CA THR A 198 -11.27 -18.01 4.34
C THR A 198 -10.14 -17.08 4.79
N CYS A 199 -9.72 -16.16 3.92
CA CYS A 199 -8.65 -15.20 4.21
C CYS A 199 -8.96 -14.39 5.47
N LYS A 200 -7.97 -14.23 6.36
CA LYS A 200 -8.14 -13.46 7.61
C LYS A 200 -8.41 -11.97 7.36
N TYR A 201 -8.00 -11.46 6.20
CA TYR A 201 -8.22 -10.07 5.81
C TYR A 201 -9.55 -9.83 5.08
N ARG A 202 -10.35 -10.88 4.81
CA ARG A 202 -11.67 -10.70 4.20
C ARG A 202 -12.52 -9.76 5.05
N SER A 203 -13.21 -8.85 4.38
CA SER A 203 -14.08 -7.88 5.05
C SER A 203 -15.34 -8.55 5.59
N MET A 204 -15.77 -8.11 6.77
CA MET A 204 -17.06 -8.42 7.35
C MET A 204 -17.71 -7.13 7.85
N THR A 205 -19.04 -7.12 7.85
CA THR A 205 -19.82 -6.03 8.47
C THR A 205 -20.15 -6.42 9.90
N CYS A 206 -20.10 -5.46 10.83
CA CYS A 206 -20.58 -5.65 12.19
C CYS A 206 -22.01 -6.20 12.21
N GLN A 207 -22.27 -7.15 13.11
CA GLN A 207 -23.59 -7.77 13.27
C GLN A 207 -24.44 -7.09 14.36
N ASN A 208 -23.87 -6.14 15.10
CA ASN A 208 -24.61 -5.38 16.11
C ASN A 208 -25.56 -4.38 15.43
N GLU A 209 -26.83 -4.38 15.85
CA GLU A 209 -27.85 -3.51 15.29
C GLU A 209 -27.46 -2.03 15.43
N GLY A 210 -27.45 -1.31 14.30
CA GLY A 210 -27.06 0.10 14.23
C GLY A 210 -25.58 0.35 13.96
N CYS A 211 -24.72 -0.68 13.99
CA CYS A 211 -23.32 -0.55 13.58
C CYS A 211 -23.15 -0.82 12.08
N TYR A 212 -22.57 0.13 11.35
CA TYR A 212 -22.25 0.00 9.92
C TYR A 212 -20.76 -0.20 9.64
N ALA A 213 -19.97 -0.48 10.68
CA ALA A 213 -18.53 -0.68 10.54
C ALA A 213 -18.24 -1.90 9.68
N LYS A 214 -17.23 -1.76 8.81
CA LYS A 214 -16.62 -2.86 8.05
C LYS A 214 -15.19 -3.02 8.55
N TYR A 215 -14.80 -4.26 8.80
CA TYR A 215 -13.46 -4.58 9.30
C TYR A 215 -13.02 -5.94 8.75
N SER A 216 -11.72 -6.23 8.81
CA SER A 216 -11.21 -7.55 8.45
C SER A 216 -11.51 -8.55 9.56
N ILE A 217 -11.74 -9.81 9.22
CA ILE A 217 -11.99 -10.87 10.22
C ILE A 217 -10.92 -10.93 11.32
N SER A 218 -9.66 -10.65 10.98
CA SER A 218 -8.56 -10.52 11.94
C SER A 218 -8.79 -9.46 13.03
N GLN A 219 -9.60 -8.43 12.75
CA GLN A 219 -9.91 -7.33 13.66
C GLN A 219 -11.23 -7.53 14.43
N MET A 220 -11.87 -8.69 14.30
CA MET A 220 -13.19 -8.93 14.92
C MET A 220 -13.18 -8.73 16.43
N GLU A 221 -12.15 -9.24 17.12
CA GLU A 221 -12.04 -9.08 18.58
C GLU A 221 -11.78 -7.62 18.98
N ASN A 222 -10.93 -6.92 18.22
CA ASN A 222 -10.64 -5.51 18.45
C ASN A 222 -11.91 -4.66 18.27
N HIS A 223 -12.62 -4.82 17.15
CA HIS A 223 -13.89 -4.14 16.92
C HIS A 223 -14.93 -4.46 17.99
N ASP A 224 -15.10 -5.74 18.36
CA ASP A 224 -16.06 -6.18 19.38
C ASP A 224 -15.79 -5.58 20.77
N SER A 225 -14.53 -5.24 21.08
CA SER A 225 -14.17 -4.58 22.35
C SER A 225 -14.58 -3.10 22.43
N VAL A 226 -14.68 -2.42 21.28
CA VAL A 226 -14.95 -0.98 21.20
C VAL A 226 -16.26 -0.63 20.50
N CYS A 227 -17.01 -1.63 20.03
CA CYS A 227 -18.23 -1.40 19.26
C CYS A 227 -19.28 -0.66 20.12
N PRO A 228 -19.68 0.58 19.76
CA PRO A 228 -20.60 1.37 20.57
C PRO A 228 -22.04 0.85 20.55
N TYR A 229 -22.35 -0.05 19.60
CA TYR A 229 -23.65 -0.70 19.44
C TYR A 229 -23.70 -2.10 20.04
N LYS A 230 -22.60 -2.57 20.64
CA LYS A 230 -22.58 -3.87 21.30
C LYS A 230 -23.49 -3.85 22.51
N MET A 231 -24.45 -4.77 22.54
CA MET A 231 -25.25 -5.00 23.72
C MET A 231 -24.37 -5.61 24.82
N ILE A 232 -24.16 -4.83 25.88
CA ILE A 232 -23.45 -5.29 27.07
C ILE A 232 -24.46 -5.83 28.09
N PRO A 233 -24.20 -6.99 28.71
CA PRO A 233 -25.06 -7.49 29.79
C PRO A 233 -25.14 -6.48 30.92
N CYS A 234 -26.34 -6.25 31.43
CA CYS A 234 -26.56 -5.45 32.63
C CYS A 234 -25.87 -6.14 33.81
N GLU A 235 -24.99 -5.42 34.53
CA GLU A 235 -24.35 -5.97 35.74
C GLU A 235 -25.39 -6.43 36.78
N GLN A 236 -26.56 -5.78 36.78
CA GLN A 236 -27.69 -6.12 37.63
C GLN A 236 -28.58 -7.26 37.09
N LYS A 237 -28.23 -7.85 35.94
CA LYS A 237 -28.99 -8.92 35.25
C LYS A 237 -30.42 -8.54 34.90
N CYS A 238 -30.59 -7.26 34.58
CA CYS A 238 -31.63 -6.83 33.67
C CYS A 238 -31.27 -7.24 32.22
#